data_AF-A0A8S1XPN9-F1
#
_entry.id   AF-A0A8S1XPN9-F1
#
_cell.length_a   1.000
_cell.length_b   1.000
_cell.length_c   1.000
_cell.angle_alpha   90.00
_cell.angle_beta   90.00
_cell.angle_gamma   90.00
#
_symmetry.space_group_name_H-M   'P 1'
#
loop_
_entity.id
_entity.type
_entity.pdbx_description
1 polymer ?
#
loop_
_entity_poly.entity_id
_entity_poly.type
_entity_poly.pdbx_seq_one_letter_code
_entity_poly.pdbx_strand_id
1 'polypeptide(L)'
;MNQAPSQNSQVTQNEEFTFFDSKGLDMLIKQMGFEEVVQFDEKPRQMIIDIGNEFINKLLEESMRVSQKRQQQNEDLKNTKPKLAFQDVKFALENCLRMPQQNFSIEKDN
;
A
#
# COMPACT_ATOMS: atom_id res chain seq x y z
N MET A 1 35.35 -12.62 -32.78
CA MET A 1 35.55 -12.35 -31.34
C MET A 1 34.93 -11.00 -31.01
N ASN A 2 34.33 -10.93 -29.81
CA ASN A 2 33.89 -9.76 -29.04
C ASN A 2 32.68 -8.95 -29.51
N GLN A 3 31.50 -9.31 -28.99
CA GLN A 3 30.55 -8.35 -28.41
C GLN A 3 29.98 -8.92 -27.10
N ALA A 4 29.64 -8.00 -26.20
CA ALA A 4 29.69 -8.09 -24.74
C ALA A 4 28.70 -9.07 -24.08
N PRO A 5 29.04 -9.58 -22.86
CA PRO A 5 28.08 -10.30 -22.04
C PRO A 5 26.97 -9.34 -21.58
N SER A 6 25.73 -9.67 -21.93
CA SER A 6 24.54 -9.06 -21.34
C SER A 6 24.58 -9.26 -19.82
N GLN A 7 24.91 -8.19 -19.10
CA GLN A 7 24.68 -8.11 -17.66
C GLN A 7 23.16 -8.19 -17.45
N ASN A 8 22.68 -9.38 -17.10
CA ASN A 8 21.45 -9.52 -16.34
C ASN A 8 21.68 -8.76 -15.04
N SER A 9 21.28 -7.50 -15.01
CA SER A 9 21.19 -6.72 -13.78
C SER A 9 20.24 -7.48 -12.88
N GLN A 10 20.84 -8.14 -11.88
CA GLN A 10 20.15 -8.75 -10.76
C GLN A 10 19.16 -7.72 -10.24
N VAL A 11 17.88 -8.09 -10.23
CA VAL A 11 16.86 -7.42 -9.42
C VAL A 11 17.42 -7.41 -8.01
N THR A 12 17.94 -6.25 -7.63
CA THR A 12 18.59 -6.06 -6.35
C THR A 12 17.49 -6.10 -5.30
N GLN A 13 17.64 -7.07 -4.40
CA GLN A 13 16.94 -7.29 -3.14
C GLN A 13 15.75 -6.36 -2.86
N ASN A 14 14.54 -6.95 -2.82
CA ASN A 14 13.40 -6.38 -2.13
C ASN A 14 13.80 -6.11 -0.67
N GLU A 15 14.23 -4.88 -0.36
CA GLU A 15 14.09 -4.38 1.00
C GLU A 15 12.59 -4.37 1.30
N GLU A 16 12.17 -5.20 2.25
CA GLU A 16 10.81 -5.21 2.75
C GLU A 16 10.57 -3.87 3.47
N PHE A 17 10.04 -2.90 2.74
CA PHE A 17 9.67 -1.61 3.31
C PHE A 17 8.57 -1.83 4.34
N THR A 18 8.87 -1.56 5.60
CA THR A 18 7.90 -1.62 6.71
C THR A 18 7.24 -0.25 6.86
N PHE A 19 5.98 -0.15 6.43
CA PHE A 19 5.17 1.06 6.55
C PHE A 19 4.63 1.27 7.96
N PHE A 20 4.35 0.17 8.66
CA PHE A 20 3.74 0.16 9.98
C PHE A 20 4.65 -0.63 10.92
N ASP A 21 5.02 -0.06 12.06
CA ASP A 21 5.96 -0.65 13.03
C ASP A 21 5.39 -0.60 14.46
N SER A 22 6.16 -1.03 15.45
CA SER A 22 5.73 -1.00 16.86
C SER A 22 5.34 0.39 17.34
N LYS A 23 6.02 1.45 16.88
CA LYS A 23 5.69 2.83 17.25
C LYS A 23 4.38 3.26 16.60
N GLY A 24 4.17 2.91 15.33
CA GLY A 24 2.92 3.13 14.62
C GLY A 24 1.74 2.46 15.32
N LEU A 25 1.92 1.22 15.78
CA LEU A 25 0.91 0.51 16.54
C LEU A 25 0.63 1.15 17.90
N ASP A 26 1.66 1.57 18.64
CA ASP A 26 1.49 2.28 19.91
C ASP A 26 0.73 3.62 19.73
N MET A 27 1.03 4.35 18.64
CA MET A 27 0.30 5.56 18.29
C MET A 27 -1.18 5.29 18.00
N LEU A 28 -1.50 4.22 17.26
CA LEU A 28 -2.90 3.84 17.00
C LEU A 28 -3.63 3.44 18.27
N ILE A 29 -3.02 2.62 19.14
CA ILE A 29 -3.60 2.23 20.44
C ILE A 29 -3.95 3.48 21.26
N LYS A 30 -3.03 4.44 21.31
CA LYS A 30 -3.23 5.71 22.02
C LYS A 30 -4.36 6.54 21.39
N GLN A 31 -4.39 6.67 20.07
CA GLN A 31 -5.45 7.42 19.37
C GLN A 31 -6.84 6.80 19.58
N MET A 32 -6.92 5.48 19.71
CA MET A 32 -8.17 4.77 20.00
C MET A 32 -8.56 4.81 21.48
N GLY A 33 -7.72 5.37 22.36
CA GLY A 33 -7.95 5.38 23.80
C GLY A 33 -7.85 3.99 24.45
N PHE A 34 -7.08 3.09 23.84
CA PHE A 34 -6.96 1.69 24.27
C PHE A 34 -5.72 1.41 25.12
N GLU A 35 -4.92 2.44 25.43
CA GLU A 35 -3.66 2.30 26.17
C GLU A 35 -3.81 1.65 27.56
N GLU A 36 -4.97 1.79 28.20
CA GLU A 36 -5.27 1.18 29.50
C GLU A 36 -5.93 -0.20 29.40
N VAL A 37 -6.41 -0.60 28.21
CA VAL A 37 -7.23 -1.81 28.01
C VAL A 37 -6.48 -2.89 27.24
N VAL A 38 -5.54 -2.49 26.40
CA VAL A 38 -4.82 -3.38 25.49
C VAL A 38 -3.42 -3.65 26.02
N GLN A 39 -3.21 -4.87 26.50
CA GLN A 39 -1.87 -5.43 26.74
C GLN A 39 -1.58 -6.45 25.65
N PHE A 40 -0.58 -6.17 24.82
CA PHE A 40 -0.12 -7.11 23.81
C PHE A 40 1.13 -7.83 24.29
N ASP A 41 1.07 -9.16 24.30
CA ASP A 41 2.28 -9.97 24.22
C ASP A 41 3.02 -9.68 22.90
N GLU A 42 4.32 -9.96 22.87
CA GLU A 42 5.19 -9.67 21.72
C GLU A 42 4.68 -10.33 20.42
N LYS A 43 4.16 -11.55 20.49
CA LYS A 43 3.72 -12.31 19.32
C LYS A 43 2.43 -11.75 18.68
N PRO A 44 1.32 -11.52 19.41
CA PRO A 44 0.16 -10.82 18.86
C PRO A 44 0.49 -9.44 18.30
N ARG A 45 1.38 -8.69 18.97
CA ARG A 45 1.86 -7.38 18.50
C ARG A 45 2.51 -7.49 17.13
N GLN A 46 3.48 -8.40 16.97
CA GLN A 46 4.16 -8.60 15.70
C GLN A 46 3.18 -9.02 14.60
N MET A 47 2.23 -9.90 14.91
CA MET A 47 1.23 -10.35 13.93
C MET A 47 0.35 -9.20 13.42
N ILE A 48 -0.07 -8.26 14.28
CA ILE A 48 -0.84 -7.08 13.86
C ILE A 48 0.00 -6.19 12.95
N ILE A 49 1.28 -6.01 13.29
CA ILE A 49 2.23 -5.25 12.47
C ILE A 49 2.37 -5.88 11.09
N ASP A 50 2.58 -7.20 11.02
CA ASP A 50 2.75 -7.93 9.77
C ASP A 50 1.50 -7.82 8.89
N ILE A 51 0.31 -8.04 9.47
CA ILE A 51 -0.97 -7.91 8.76
C ILE A 51 -1.18 -6.47 8.24
N GLY A 52 -0.84 -5.47 9.06
CA GLY A 52 -0.93 -4.06 8.65
C GLY A 52 -0.06 -3.74 7.43
N ASN A 53 1.18 -4.24 7.41
CA ASN A 53 2.08 -4.08 6.27
C ASN A 53 1.61 -4.88 5.04
N GLU A 54 1.16 -6.12 5.22
CA GLU A 54 0.61 -6.94 4.12
C GLU A 54 -0.58 -6.25 3.48
N PHE A 55 -1.48 -5.67 4.28
CA PHE A 55 -2.61 -4.90 3.81
C PHE A 55 -2.17 -3.68 2.97
N ILE A 56 -1.21 -2.88 3.45
CA ILE A 56 -0.70 -1.71 2.70
C ILE A 56 -0.08 -2.13 1.38
N ASN A 57 0.72 -3.20 1.38
CA ASN A 57 1.32 -3.76 0.17
C ASN A 57 0.24 -4.20 -0.83
N LYS A 58 -0.79 -4.90 -0.37
CA LYS A 58 -1.90 -5.34 -1.21
C LYS A 58 -2.71 -4.16 -1.76
N LEU A 59 -2.94 -3.13 -0.94
CA LEU A 59 -3.61 -1.91 -1.37
C LEU A 59 -2.82 -1.21 -2.48
N LEU A 60 -1.52 -1.05 -2.33
CA LEU A 60 -0.67 -0.45 -3.35
C LEU A 60 -0.67 -1.26 -4.65
N GLU A 61 -0.57 -2.58 -4.55
CA GLU A 61 -0.62 -3.49 -5.71
C GLU A 61 -1.93 -3.32 -6.51
N GLU A 62 -3.08 -3.41 -5.83
CA GLU A 62 -4.39 -3.28 -6.49
C GLU A 62 -4.61 -1.87 -7.03
N SER A 63 -4.18 -0.83 -6.30
CA SER A 63 -4.29 0.56 -6.76
C SER A 63 -3.46 0.79 -8.03
N MET A 64 -2.25 0.23 -8.09
CA MET A 64 -1.41 0.30 -9.28
C MET A 64 -2.01 -0.48 -10.45
N ARG A 65 -2.61 -1.65 -10.20
CA ARG A 65 -3.32 -2.43 -11.22
C ARG A 65 -4.48 -1.64 -11.83
N VAL A 66 -5.25 -0.92 -11.01
CA VAL A 66 -6.35 -0.05 -11.46
C VAL A 66 -5.80 1.13 -12.28
N SER A 67 -4.74 1.78 -11.80
CA SER A 67 -4.09 2.88 -12.51
C SER A 67 -3.59 2.45 -13.90
N GLN A 68 -2.97 1.28 -14.01
CA GLN A 68 -2.49 0.74 -15.29
C GLN A 68 -3.63 0.46 -16.25
N LYS A 69 -4.74 -0.14 -15.78
CA LYS A 69 -5.94 -0.35 -16.61
C LYS A 69 -6.51 0.97 -17.14
N ARG A 70 -6.58 2.01 -16.28
CA ARG A 70 -7.02 3.34 -16.70
C ARG A 70 -6.12 3.93 -17.78
N GLN A 71 -4.80 3.78 -17.66
CA GLN A 71 -3.86 4.25 -18.69
C GLN A 71 -4.01 3.51 -20.02
N GLN A 72 -4.23 2.19 -19.99
CA GLN A 72 -4.43 1.40 -21.20
C GLN A 72 -5.69 1.82 -21.97
N GLN A 73 -6.73 2.24 -21.25
CA GLN A 73 -8.00 2.70 -21.81
C GLN A 73 -7.97 4.15 -22.29
N ASN A 74 -6.95 4.93 -21.91
CA ASN A 74 -6.87 6.35 -22.23
C ASN A 74 -5.69 6.59 -23.19
N GLU A 75 -6.01 6.81 -24.48
CA GLU A 75 -5.01 6.96 -25.56
C GLU A 75 -3.96 8.03 -25.23
N ASP A 76 -4.37 9.11 -24.58
CA ASP A 76 -3.50 10.22 -24.19
C ASP A 76 -2.45 9.84 -23.12
N LEU A 77 -2.67 8.75 -22.39
CA LEU A 77 -1.83 8.33 -21.26
C LEU A 77 -0.94 7.12 -21.55
N LYS A 78 -1.12 6.44 -22.70
CA LYS A 78 -0.44 5.16 -23.01
C LYS A 78 1.09 5.22 -22.97
N ASN A 79 1.68 6.38 -23.23
CA ASN A 79 3.14 6.56 -23.28
C ASN A 79 3.73 7.20 -22.00
N THR A 80 2.93 7.30 -20.93
CA THR A 80 3.34 7.95 -19.67
C THR A 80 3.49 6.93 -18.55
N LYS A 81 4.43 7.15 -17.63
CA LYS A 81 4.58 6.33 -16.43
C LYS A 81 3.26 6.32 -15.63
N PRO A 82 2.78 5.17 -15.11
CA PRO A 82 1.59 5.11 -14.27
C PRO A 82 1.70 6.05 -13.08
N LYS A 83 0.83 7.07 -13.08
CA LYS A 83 0.60 7.97 -11.95
C LYS A 83 -0.60 7.48 -11.16
N LEU A 84 -0.36 7.06 -9.93
CA LEU A 84 -1.41 6.67 -9.00
C LEU A 84 -2.25 7.90 -8.64
N ALA A 85 -3.54 7.86 -8.97
CA ALA A 85 -4.48 8.92 -8.61
C ALA A 85 -5.36 8.47 -7.45
N PHE A 86 -5.93 9.45 -6.75
CA PHE A 86 -6.82 9.21 -5.61
C PHE A 86 -7.94 8.20 -5.93
N GLN A 87 -8.58 8.33 -7.09
CA GLN A 87 -9.65 7.43 -7.55
C GLN A 87 -9.22 5.97 -7.71
N ASP A 88 -7.95 5.70 -8.00
CA ASP A 88 -7.45 4.32 -8.14
C ASP A 88 -7.38 3.64 -6.78
N VAL A 89 -6.90 4.36 -5.77
CA VAL A 89 -6.83 3.88 -4.38
C VAL A 89 -8.23 3.66 -3.82
N LYS A 90 -9.14 4.61 -4.04
CA LYS A 90 -10.54 4.48 -3.62
C LYS A 90 -11.21 3.28 -4.26
N PHE A 91 -11.06 3.11 -5.58
CA PHE A 91 -11.64 1.98 -6.30
C PHE A 91 -11.08 0.65 -5.78
N ALA A 92 -9.77 0.56 -5.57
CA ALA A 92 -9.11 -0.64 -5.05
C ALA A 92 -9.64 -1.02 -3.65
N LEU A 93 -9.77 -0.05 -2.74
CA LEU A 93 -10.33 -0.26 -1.40
C LEU A 93 -11.76 -0.81 -1.46
N GLU A 94 -12.64 -0.15 -2.22
CA GLU A 94 -14.07 -0.48 -2.24
C GLU A 94 -14.36 -1.78 -3.02
N ASN A 95 -13.69 -1.99 -4.15
CA ASN A 95 -14.07 -3.03 -5.11
C ASN A 95 -13.12 -4.23 -5.13
N CYS A 96 -11.83 -4.05 -4.82
CA CYS A 96 -10.86 -5.15 -4.79
C CYS A 96 -10.71 -5.72 -3.38
N LEU A 97 -10.53 -4.85 -2.38
CA LEU A 97 -10.34 -5.26 -0.99
C LEU A 97 -11.64 -5.37 -0.19
N ARG A 98 -12.77 -4.91 -0.77
CA ARG A 98 -14.10 -4.95 -0.14
C ARG A 98 -14.12 -4.31 1.25
N MET A 99 -13.34 -3.25 1.43
CA MET A 99 -13.35 -2.43 2.62
C MET A 99 -14.10 -1.14 2.31
N PRO A 100 -15.43 -1.12 2.49
CA PRO A 100 -16.21 0.10 2.26
C PRO A 100 -15.68 1.19 3.18
N GLN A 101 -15.29 2.34 2.61
CA GLN A 101 -14.84 3.47 3.41
C GLN A 101 -16.02 4.00 4.23
N GLN A 102 -16.07 3.64 5.52
CA GLN A 102 -17.13 4.17 6.37
C GLN A 102 -16.83 5.57 6.88
N ASN A 103 -15.57 6.03 6.95
CA ASN A 103 -15.23 7.33 7.58
C ASN A 103 -13.94 8.00 7.08
N PHE A 104 -13.53 7.86 5.83
CA PHE A 104 -12.55 8.81 5.29
C PHE A 104 -13.31 10.06 4.85
N SER A 105 -13.61 10.94 5.81
CA SER A 105 -13.98 12.32 5.50
C SER A 105 -12.75 12.97 4.89
N ILE A 106 -12.59 12.78 3.59
CA ILE A 106 -11.72 13.63 2.79
C ILE A 106 -12.54 14.89 2.64
N GLU A 107 -12.23 15.86 3.52
CA GLU A 107 -12.62 17.23 3.29
C GLU A 107 -12.31 17.52 1.82
N LYS A 108 -13.33 17.97 1.09
CA LYS A 108 -13.19 18.30 -0.32
C LYS A 108 -12.07 19.33 -0.41
N ASP A 109 -10.91 18.94 -0.92
CA ASP A 109 -9.89 19.89 -1.35
C ASP A 109 -10.60 20.85 -2.32
N ASN A 110 -10.70 22.11 -1.90
CA ASN A 110 -11.07 23.24 -2.75
C ASN A 110 -9.91 23.59 -3.68
#